data_AF-A0A536ZFZ5-F1
#
_entry.id   AF-A0A536ZFZ5-F1
#
_cell.length_a   1.000
_cell.length_b   1.000
_cell.length_c   1.000
_cell.angle_alpha   90.00
_cell.angle_beta   90.00
_cell.angle_gamma   90.00
#
_symmetry.space_group_name_H-M   'P 1'
#
loop_
_entity.id
_entity.type
_entity.pdbx_description
1 polymer ?
#
loop_
_entity_poly.entity_id
_entity_poly.type
_entity_poly.pdbx_seq_one_letter_code
_entity_poly.pdbx_strand_id
1 'polypeptide(L)'
;MTYIGVYEKQFGQKPATFGANTYDSGLILQRAIPSALKVARPGSEAFRSALRDAIEQERDVVGCQGVFNMSPTNHNGMDERARVLVTVKDGRFRLLPE
;
A
#
# COMPACT_ATOMS: atom_id res chain seq x y z
N MET A 1 -3.39 15.29 6.47
CA MET A 1 -2.36 14.69 7.35
C MET A 1 -1.97 13.34 6.77
N THR A 2 -0.70 12.98 6.75
CA THR A 2 -0.20 11.68 6.27
C THR A 2 -0.54 10.57 7.27
N TYR A 3 -0.46 9.30 6.86
CA TYR A 3 -0.69 8.13 7.72
C TYR A 3 0.07 8.24 9.06
N ILE A 4 1.38 8.54 9.00
CA ILE A 4 2.24 8.71 10.18
C ILE A 4 1.68 9.79 11.12
N GLY A 5 1.35 10.97 10.60
CA GLY A 5 0.85 12.07 11.44
C GLY A 5 -0.52 11.80 12.06
N VAL A 6 -1.40 11.09 11.37
CA VAL A 6 -2.70 10.65 11.94
C VAL A 6 -2.48 9.60 13.03
N TYR A 7 -1.59 8.64 12.79
CA TYR A 7 -1.28 7.58 13.76
C TYR A 7 -0.63 8.17 15.03
N GLU A 8 0.37 9.04 14.89
CA GLU A 8 1.03 9.70 16.01
C GLU A 8 0.05 10.54 16.84
N LYS A 9 -0.86 11.27 16.20
CA LYS A 9 -1.89 12.04 16.90
C LYS A 9 -2.83 11.14 17.74
N GLN A 10 -3.18 9.97 17.23
CA GLN A 10 -4.11 9.05 17.88
C GLN A 10 -3.45 8.25 19.01
N PHE A 11 -2.21 7.81 18.83
CA PHE A 11 -1.56 6.83 19.70
C PHE A 11 -0.36 7.38 20.49
N GLY A 12 0.05 8.64 20.26
CA GLY A 12 1.18 9.27 20.96
C GLY A 12 2.56 8.71 20.59
N GLN A 13 2.65 7.86 19.57
CA GLN A 13 3.89 7.24 19.10
C GLN A 13 3.87 7.01 17.59
N LYS A 14 5.05 6.90 16.97
CA LYS A 14 5.17 6.54 15.56
C LYS A 14 4.70 5.11 15.33
N PRO A 15 4.04 4.80 14.19
CA PRO A 15 3.67 3.43 13.87
C PRO A 15 4.91 2.57 13.59
N ALA A 16 4.83 1.28 13.93
CA ALA A 16 5.71 0.28 13.35
C ALA A 16 5.37 0.06 11.87
N THR A 17 6.32 -0.46 11.09
CA THR A 17 6.18 -0.65 9.62
C THR A 17 4.91 -1.41 9.22
N PHE A 18 4.47 -2.38 10.03
CA PHE A 18 3.36 -3.28 9.67
C PHE A 18 2.02 -2.57 9.43
N GLY A 19 1.72 -1.53 10.19
CA GLY A 19 0.45 -0.80 10.04
C GLY A 19 0.34 -0.07 8.71
N ALA A 20 1.48 0.31 8.13
CA ALA A 20 1.53 0.95 6.82
C ALA A 20 1.07 0.02 5.69
N ASN A 21 1.26 -1.29 5.82
CA ASN A 21 0.81 -2.26 4.81
C ASN A 21 -0.73 -2.23 4.62
N THR A 22 -1.47 -2.10 5.73
CA THR A 22 -2.93 -1.99 5.70
C THR A 22 -3.36 -0.67 5.07
N TYR A 23 -2.67 0.43 5.42
CA TYR A 23 -2.95 1.74 4.85
C TYR A 23 -2.72 1.73 3.32
N ASP A 24 -1.60 1.17 2.86
CA ASP A 24 -1.24 1.08 1.45
C ASP A 24 -2.24 0.22 0.65
N SER A 25 -2.70 -0.89 1.22
CA SER A 25 -3.79 -1.69 0.64
C SER A 25 -5.06 -0.85 0.45
N GLY A 26 -5.36 0.03 1.41
CA GLY A 26 -6.45 0.98 1.33
C GLY A 26 -6.29 2.00 0.19
N LEU A 27 -5.07 2.48 -0.07
CA LEU A 27 -4.77 3.39 -1.18
C LEU A 27 -4.99 2.72 -2.54
N ILE A 28 -4.56 1.46 -2.70
CA ILE A 28 -4.81 0.68 -3.93
C ILE A 28 -6.32 0.51 -4.14
N LEU A 29 -7.05 0.09 -3.10
CA LEU A 29 -8.50 -0.07 -3.17
C LEU A 29 -9.22 1.25 -3.47
N GLN A 30 -8.78 2.36 -2.88
CA GLN A 30 -9.36 3.69 -3.12
C GLN A 30 -9.32 4.07 -4.61
N ARG A 31 -8.29 3.65 -5.34
CA ARG A 31 -8.16 3.89 -6.79
C ARG A 31 -8.97 2.92 -7.64
N ALA A 32 -8.96 1.62 -7.29
CA ALA A 32 -9.59 0.57 -8.08
C ALA A 32 -11.12 0.49 -7.93
N ILE A 33 -11.65 0.77 -6.73
CA ILE A 33 -13.10 0.65 -6.42
C ILE A 33 -13.98 1.48 -7.38
N PRO A 34 -13.68 2.75 -7.69
CA PRO A 34 -14.46 3.54 -8.66
C PRO A 34 -14.62 2.87 -10.04
N SER A 35 -13.61 2.16 -10.52
CA SER A 35 -13.67 1.44 -11.80
C SER A 35 -14.53 0.18 -11.67
N ALA A 36 -14.37 -0.58 -10.60
CA ALA A 36 -15.17 -1.78 -10.35
C ALA A 36 -16.67 -1.47 -10.18
N LEU A 37 -17.01 -0.33 -9.54
CA LEU A 37 -18.39 0.12 -9.33
C LEU A 37 -19.14 0.43 -10.64
N LYS A 38 -18.43 0.73 -11.73
CA LYS A 38 -19.04 0.94 -13.05
C LYS A 38 -19.51 -0.38 -13.69
N VAL A 39 -18.97 -1.52 -13.25
CA VAL A 39 -19.23 -2.84 -13.82
C VAL A 39 -20.28 -3.60 -13.01
N ALA A 40 -20.17 -3.59 -11.68
CA ALA A 40 -21.06 -4.37 -10.82
C ALA A 40 -21.24 -3.73 -9.43
N ARG A 41 -22.24 -4.23 -8.67
CA ARG A 41 -22.50 -3.77 -7.30
C ARG A 41 -21.70 -4.58 -6.27
N PRO A 42 -21.21 -3.94 -5.19
CA PRO A 42 -20.58 -4.64 -4.07
C PRO A 42 -21.45 -5.78 -3.54
N GLY A 43 -20.80 -6.83 -3.04
CA GLY A 43 -21.46 -8.05 -2.55
C GLY A 43 -21.69 -9.13 -3.61
N SER A 44 -21.47 -8.83 -4.91
CA SER A 44 -21.56 -9.80 -6.00
C SER A 44 -20.21 -10.42 -6.38
N GLU A 45 -20.24 -11.59 -7.01
CA GLU A 45 -19.05 -12.19 -7.64
C GLU A 45 -18.51 -11.34 -8.79
N ALA A 46 -19.41 -10.76 -9.59
CA ALA A 46 -19.06 -9.84 -10.66
C ALA A 46 -18.25 -8.64 -10.16
N PHE A 47 -18.61 -8.08 -8.99
CA PHE A 47 -17.83 -6.98 -8.40
C PHE A 47 -16.46 -7.41 -7.89
N ARG A 48 -16.34 -8.61 -7.32
CA ARG A 48 -15.03 -9.15 -6.92
C ARG A 48 -14.10 -9.32 -8.14
N SER A 49 -14.65 -9.84 -9.24
CA SER A 49 -13.90 -10.00 -10.49
C SER A 49 -13.50 -8.64 -11.08
N ALA A 50 -14.45 -7.70 -11.17
CA ALA A 50 -14.19 -6.34 -11.66
C ALA A 50 -13.16 -5.58 -10.79
N LEU A 51 -13.17 -5.80 -9.47
CA LEU A 51 -12.19 -5.21 -8.56
C LEU A 51 -10.80 -5.80 -8.77
N ARG A 52 -10.68 -7.12 -8.96
CA ARG A 52 -9.40 -7.76 -9.33
C ARG A 52 -8.86 -7.15 -10.63
N ASP A 53 -9.69 -7.10 -11.67
CA ASP A 53 -9.31 -6.54 -12.97
C ASP A 53 -8.89 -5.07 -12.88
N ALA A 54 -9.58 -4.28 -12.06
CA ALA A 54 -9.23 -2.88 -11.82
C ALA A 54 -7.89 -2.75 -11.08
N ILE A 55 -7.64 -3.55 -10.04
CA ILE A 55 -6.37 -3.52 -9.30
C ILE A 55 -5.19 -3.85 -10.22
N GLU A 56 -5.33 -4.86 -11.09
CA GLU A 56 -4.27 -5.24 -12.05
C GLU A 56 -3.92 -4.14 -13.06
N GLN A 57 -4.76 -3.11 -13.21
CA GLN A 57 -4.53 -1.96 -14.09
C GLN A 57 -3.91 -0.76 -13.36
N GLU A 58 -3.84 -0.77 -12.03
CA GLU A 58 -3.32 0.37 -11.27
C GLU A 58 -1.81 0.55 -11.45
N ARG A 59 -1.40 1.79 -11.71
CA ARG A 59 -0.02 2.22 -11.90
C ARG A 59 0.28 3.42 -11.02
N ASP A 60 1.54 3.49 -10.58
CA ASP A 60 2.09 4.57 -9.75
C ASP A 60 1.23 4.94 -8.53
N VAL A 61 0.72 3.94 -7.82
CA VAL A 61 0.06 4.17 -6.54
C VAL A 61 1.12 4.41 -5.47
N VAL A 62 1.27 5.66 -5.02
CA VAL A 62 2.26 6.04 -4.01
C VAL A 62 1.77 5.64 -2.62
N GLY A 63 2.42 4.65 -2.01
CA GLY A 63 2.18 4.21 -0.63
C GLY A 63 3.31 4.59 0.31
N CYS A 64 3.21 4.13 1.56
CA CYS A 64 4.24 4.26 2.58
C CYS A 64 5.41 3.30 2.34
N GLN A 65 5.13 2.09 1.86
CA GLN A 65 6.14 1.05 1.64
C GLN A 65 6.80 1.13 0.27
N GLY A 66 6.33 1.98 -0.64
CA GLY A 66 6.84 2.07 -2.01
C GLY A 66 5.81 2.61 -2.99
N VAL A 67 6.04 2.37 -4.27
CA VAL A 67 5.15 2.77 -5.36
C VAL A 67 4.66 1.52 -6.08
N PHE A 68 3.35 1.28 -6.08
CA PHE A 68 2.75 0.08 -6.65
C PHE A 68 2.44 0.26 -8.13
N ASN A 69 2.91 -0.69 -8.92
CA ASN A 69 2.69 -0.85 -10.35
C ASN A 69 2.22 -2.28 -10.63
N MET A 70 0.90 -2.49 -10.57
CA MET A 70 0.28 -3.80 -10.67
C MET A 70 0.21 -4.28 -12.12
N SER A 71 0.10 -5.59 -12.31
CA SER A 71 -0.17 -6.20 -13.62
C SER A 71 -0.71 -7.61 -13.44
N PRO A 72 -1.33 -8.23 -14.47
CA PRO A 72 -1.81 -9.61 -14.38
C PRO A 72 -0.72 -10.66 -14.04
N THR A 73 0.55 -10.33 -14.28
CA THR A 73 1.70 -11.23 -14.02
C THR A 73 2.54 -10.81 -12.81
N ASN A 74 2.23 -9.67 -12.17
CA ASN A 74 2.92 -9.20 -10.97
C ASN A 74 1.91 -8.53 -10.03
N HIS A 75 1.45 -9.30 -9.04
CA HIS A 75 0.50 -8.85 -8.00
C HIS A 75 1.21 -8.28 -6.76
N ASN A 76 2.54 -8.22 -6.74
CA ASN A 76 3.27 -7.47 -5.72
C ASN A 76 3.39 -5.99 -6.14
N GLY A 77 3.75 -5.75 -7.40
CA GLY A 77 3.78 -4.42 -8.01
C GLY A 77 4.84 -3.48 -7.47
N MET A 78 5.69 -3.91 -6.53
CA MET A 78 6.77 -3.09 -6.01
C MET A 78 8.06 -3.23 -6.82
N ASP A 79 8.96 -2.26 -6.67
CA ASP A 79 10.30 -2.27 -7.24
C ASP A 79 11.37 -1.88 -6.19
N GLU A 80 12.52 -1.40 -6.64
CA GLU A 80 13.64 -1.02 -5.78
C GLU A 80 13.33 0.08 -4.78
N ARG A 81 12.32 0.90 -5.04
CA ARG A 81 11.88 1.95 -4.14
C ARG A 81 11.26 1.40 -2.85
N ALA A 82 10.86 0.13 -2.85
CA ALA A 82 10.11 -0.47 -1.75
C ALA A 82 10.94 -1.17 -0.69
N ARG A 83 12.27 -1.02 -0.74
CA ARG A 83 13.18 -1.71 0.18
C ARG A 83 14.35 -0.82 0.54
N VAL A 84 14.77 -0.93 1.79
CA VAL A 84 16.04 -0.40 2.28
C VAL A 84 16.73 -1.46 3.10
N LEU A 85 18.06 -1.45 3.11
CA LEU A 85 18.83 -2.25 4.04
C LEU A 85 18.95 -1.50 5.36
N VAL A 86 18.75 -2.22 6.47
CA VAL A 86 18.85 -1.66 7.83
C VAL A 86 19.79 -2.50 8.69
N THR A 87 20.42 -1.84 9.66
CA THR A 87 21.23 -2.48 10.70
C THR A 87 20.78 -2.02 12.08
N VAL A 88 21.14 -2.76 13.13
CA VAL A 88 20.91 -2.37 14.52
C VAL A 88 22.20 -1.83 15.10
N LYS A 89 22.19 -0.55 15.49
CA LYS A 89 23.33 0.14 16.15
C LYS A 89 22.81 0.95 17.34
N ASP A 90 23.41 0.74 18.50
CA ASP A 90 23.03 1.38 19.78
C ASP A 90 21.53 1.21 20.11
N GLY A 91 21.01 0.01 19.91
CA GLY A 91 19.60 -0.33 20.19
C GLY A 91 18.59 0.32 19.25
N ARG A 92 19.01 0.87 18.10
CA ARG A 92 18.13 1.53 17.11
C ARG A 92 18.36 0.98 15.71
N PHE A 93 17.30 0.96 14.92
CA PHE A 93 17.42 0.77 13.47
C PHE A 93 18.10 1.98 12.83
N ARG A 94 19.10 1.71 12.00
CA ARG A 94 19.80 2.68 11.14
C ARG A 94 19.74 2.17 9.71
N LEU A 95 19.70 3.08 8.73
CA LEU A 95 19.88 2.67 7.35
C LEU A 95 21.30 2.09 7.22
N LEU A 96 21.46 0.94 6.58
CA LEU A 96 22.78 0.36 6.32
C LEU A 96 23.72 1.26 5.50
N PRO A 97 23.25 2.08 4.55
CA PRO A 97 24.12 3.06 3.89
C PRO A 97 24.54 4.27 4.77
N GLU A 98 24.02 4.41 6.00
CA GLU A 98 24.52 5.38 7.00
C GLU A 98 25.73 4.83 7.77
#